data_AF-A0A7R9VEG3-F1
#
_entry.id   AF-A0A7R9VEG3-F1
#
_cell.length_a   1.000
_cell.length_b   1.000
_cell.length_c   1.000
_cell.angle_alpha   90.00
_cell.angle_beta   90.00
_cell.angle_gamma   90.00
#
_symmetry.space_group_name_H-M   'P 1'
#
loop_
_entity.id
_entity.type
_entity.pdbx_description
1 polymer ?
#
loop_
_entity_poly.entity_id
_entity_poly.type
_entity_poly.pdbx_seq_one_letter_code
_entity_poly.pdbx_strand_id
1 'polypeptide(L)'
;EKYLLTKLYDVTFGQDLVDRERDATLSARMAALQFVRPEHLDMAPELSNARALAVACEELRNLAQFKAPRDKLVCVLNCCTVINTLLASRAHGTGADDLTPVLIYATIRACPEQLASQLSFIEHFRYAPRLSS
;
A
#
# COMPACT_ATOMS: atom_id res chain seq x y z
N GLU A 1 -19.26 4.76 -11.32
CA GLU A 1 -18.39 4.32 -10.19
C GLU A 1 -17.88 5.50 -9.35
N LYS A 2 -17.05 6.41 -9.88
CA LYS A 2 -16.46 7.54 -9.14
C LYS A 2 -17.48 8.43 -8.41
N TYR A 3 -18.59 8.82 -9.05
CA TYR A 3 -19.58 9.72 -8.45
C TYR A 3 -20.39 9.08 -7.30
N LEU A 4 -20.85 7.83 -7.48
CA LEU A 4 -21.63 7.09 -6.47
C LEU A 4 -20.78 6.71 -5.25
N LEU A 5 -19.57 6.19 -5.47
CA LEU A 5 -18.70 5.76 -4.36
C LEU A 5 -18.09 6.93 -3.58
N THR A 6 -17.92 8.10 -4.21
CA THR A 6 -17.53 9.31 -3.46
C THR A 6 -18.63 9.78 -2.52
N LYS A 7 -19.90 9.66 -2.93
CA LYS A 7 -21.07 10.03 -2.11
C LYS A 7 -21.38 9.01 -1.01
N LEU A 8 -21.09 7.72 -1.25
CA LEU A 8 -21.32 6.64 -0.29
C LEU A 8 -20.10 6.33 0.59
N TYR A 9 -18.93 6.90 0.29
CA TYR A 9 -17.68 6.65 1.01
C TYR A 9 -17.84 6.76 2.52
N ASP A 10 -18.47 7.83 2.98
CA ASP A 10 -18.62 8.13 4.40
C ASP A 10 -19.53 7.09 5.12
N VAL A 11 -20.30 6.31 4.34
CA VAL A 11 -21.23 5.28 4.83
C VAL A 11 -20.70 3.85 4.61
N THR A 12 -19.71 3.65 3.74
CA THR A 12 -19.21 2.32 3.36
C THR A 12 -17.76 2.07 3.79
N PHE A 13 -16.95 3.11 3.91
CA PHE A 13 -15.57 2.99 4.36
C PHE A 13 -15.49 2.81 5.87
N GLY A 14 -14.67 1.84 6.32
CA GLY A 14 -14.34 1.63 7.73
C GLY A 14 -15.54 1.36 8.62
N GLN A 15 -16.62 0.75 8.11
CA GLN A 15 -17.78 0.33 8.92
C GLN A 15 -17.58 -1.05 9.58
N ASP A 16 -16.72 -1.89 9.00
CA ASP A 16 -16.42 -3.21 9.54
C ASP A 16 -15.58 -3.10 10.81
N LEU A 17 -16.06 -3.71 11.91
CA LEU A 17 -15.36 -3.73 13.19
C LEU A 17 -14.06 -4.54 13.11
N VAL A 18 -14.03 -5.61 12.32
CA VAL A 18 -12.84 -6.44 12.11
C VAL A 18 -11.75 -5.63 11.43
N ASP A 19 -12.08 -4.84 10.41
CA ASP A 19 -11.11 -4.00 9.73
C ASP A 19 -10.56 -2.90 10.66
N ARG A 20 -11.40 -2.31 11.53
CA ARG A 20 -10.94 -1.32 12.53
C ARG A 20 -9.97 -1.91 13.55
N GLU A 21 -10.23 -3.11 14.05
CA GLU A 21 -9.31 -3.80 14.98
C GLU A 21 -7.99 -4.15 14.29
N ARG A 22 -8.05 -4.56 13.02
CA ARG A 22 -6.86 -4.82 12.20
C ARG A 22 -6.08 -3.55 11.93
N ASP A 23 -6.76 -2.42 11.66
CA ASP A 23 -6.12 -1.11 11.47
C ASP A 23 -5.33 -0.68 12.71
N ALA A 24 -5.95 -0.77 13.90
CA ALA A 24 -5.29 -0.46 15.16
C ALA A 24 -4.06 -1.35 15.39
N THR A 25 -4.21 -2.65 15.13
CA THR A 25 -3.12 -3.64 15.27
C THR A 25 -1.98 -3.37 14.29
N LEU A 26 -2.28 -3.12 13.02
CA LEU A 26 -1.29 -2.86 11.97
C LEU A 26 -0.56 -1.54 12.22
N SER A 27 -1.28 -0.48 12.58
CA SER A 27 -0.69 0.82 12.91
C SER A 27 0.29 0.70 14.08
N ALA A 28 -0.12 0.04 15.18
CA ALA A 28 0.75 -0.18 16.33
C ALA A 28 2.00 -0.99 15.96
N ARG A 29 1.86 -2.04 15.13
CA ARG A 29 2.99 -2.85 14.66
C ARG A 29 3.93 -2.06 13.76
N MET A 30 3.42 -1.32 12.78
CA MET A 30 4.27 -0.51 11.88
C MET A 30 5.00 0.59 12.66
N ALA A 31 4.36 1.22 13.64
CA ALA A 31 5.00 2.18 14.53
C ALA A 31 6.11 1.55 15.38
N ALA A 32 5.87 0.35 15.93
CA ALA A 32 6.89 -0.38 16.69
C ALA A 32 8.07 -0.85 15.81
N LEU A 33 7.84 -1.08 14.52
CA LEU A 33 8.86 -1.54 13.57
C LEU A 33 9.65 -0.41 12.89
N GLN A 34 9.53 0.86 13.33
CA GLN A 34 10.31 1.96 12.73
C GLN A 34 11.84 1.82 12.87
N PHE A 35 12.32 0.94 13.75
CA PHE A 35 13.76 0.64 13.89
C PHE A 35 14.30 -0.27 12.76
N VAL A 36 13.42 -0.90 11.98
CA VAL A 36 13.79 -1.83 10.91
C VAL A 36 14.61 -1.10 9.86
N ARG A 37 15.75 -1.69 9.51
CA ARG A 37 16.66 -1.21 8.47
C ARG A 37 16.58 -2.11 7.23
N PRO A 38 16.99 -1.64 6.04
CA PRO A 38 16.95 -2.44 4.82
C PRO A 38 17.65 -3.81 4.96
N GLU A 39 18.76 -3.88 5.71
CA GLU A 39 19.49 -5.13 5.90
C GLU A 39 18.69 -6.20 6.68
N HIS A 40 17.71 -5.79 7.49
CA HIS A 40 16.84 -6.73 8.23
C HIS A 40 15.82 -7.44 7.33
N LEU A 41 15.67 -6.96 6.09
CA LEU A 41 14.77 -7.50 5.08
C LEU A 41 15.56 -8.03 3.87
N ASP A 42 16.87 -8.28 4.01
CA ASP A 42 17.74 -8.74 2.93
C ASP A 42 17.76 -7.80 1.71
N MET A 43 17.47 -6.51 1.91
CA MET A 43 17.57 -5.51 0.85
C MET A 43 19.03 -5.14 0.62
N ALA A 44 19.56 -5.47 -0.56
CA ALA A 44 20.92 -5.06 -0.87
C ALA A 44 21.05 -3.52 -1.06
N PRO A 45 22.23 -2.93 -0.79
CA PRO A 45 22.39 -1.49 -0.58
C PRO A 45 21.93 -0.60 -1.76
N GLU A 46 21.98 -1.12 -2.98
CA GLU A 46 21.57 -0.39 -4.20
C GLU A 46 20.06 -0.09 -4.21
N LEU A 47 19.26 -0.87 -3.48
CA LEU A 47 17.82 -0.65 -3.29
C LEU A 47 17.48 0.30 -2.16
N SER A 48 18.49 0.81 -1.44
CA SER A 48 18.29 1.78 -0.36
C SER A 48 18.25 3.24 -0.87
N ASN A 49 17.84 3.45 -2.13
CA ASN A 49 17.71 4.79 -2.69
C ASN A 49 16.64 5.59 -1.94
N ALA A 50 17.08 6.50 -1.08
CA ALA A 50 16.21 7.27 -0.19
C ALA A 50 15.13 8.06 -0.93
N ARG A 51 15.43 8.59 -2.12
CA ARG A 51 14.45 9.36 -2.92
C ARG A 51 13.37 8.47 -3.49
N ALA A 52 13.73 7.35 -4.11
CA ALA A 52 12.76 6.40 -4.66
C ALA A 52 11.87 5.82 -3.54
N LEU A 53 12.47 5.46 -2.40
CA LEU A 53 11.74 4.97 -1.24
C LEU A 53 10.79 6.03 -0.66
N ALA A 54 11.20 7.30 -0.58
CA ALA A 54 10.33 8.38 -0.14
C ALA A 54 9.11 8.56 -1.06
N VAL A 55 9.31 8.49 -2.38
CA VAL A 55 8.20 8.56 -3.36
C VAL A 55 7.27 7.35 -3.20
N ALA A 56 7.81 6.13 -3.09
CA ALA A 56 6.99 4.94 -2.86
C ALA A 56 6.17 5.01 -1.56
N CYS A 57 6.76 5.56 -0.48
CA CYS A 57 6.04 5.79 0.77
C CYS A 57 4.90 6.80 0.61
N GLU A 58 5.13 7.88 -0.14
CA GLU A 58 4.11 8.90 -0.36
C GLU A 58 2.92 8.39 -1.16
N GLU A 59 3.17 7.57 -2.19
CA GLU A 59 2.09 6.89 -2.91
C GLU A 59 1.23 6.05 -1.95
N LEU A 60 1.82 5.33 -1.00
CA LEU A 60 1.04 4.57 -0.01
C LEU A 60 0.24 5.47 0.94
N ARG A 61 0.79 6.61 1.38
CA ARG A 61 0.05 7.57 2.23
C ARG A 61 -1.14 8.20 1.50
N ASN A 62 -1.03 8.37 0.18
CA ASN A 62 -2.11 8.92 -0.64
C ASN A 62 -3.38 8.07 -0.67
N LEU A 63 -3.33 6.79 -0.21
CA LEU A 63 -4.52 5.96 -0.02
C LEU A 63 -5.61 6.67 0.81
N ALA A 64 -5.23 7.40 1.86
CA ALA A 64 -6.16 8.12 2.71
C ALA A 64 -6.75 9.38 2.04
N GLN A 65 -6.05 9.95 1.07
CA GLN A 65 -6.47 11.19 0.40
C GLN A 65 -7.56 10.98 -0.65
N PHE A 66 -7.62 9.79 -1.26
CA PHE A 66 -8.59 9.49 -2.30
C PHE A 66 -9.81 8.76 -1.76
N LYS A 67 -11.02 9.17 -2.14
CA LYS A 67 -12.26 8.44 -1.79
C LYS A 67 -12.59 7.31 -2.76
N ALA A 68 -12.23 7.45 -4.04
CA ALA A 68 -12.61 6.46 -5.06
C ALA A 68 -11.70 5.21 -4.98
N PRO A 69 -12.25 3.98 -4.98
CA PRO A 69 -11.45 2.76 -4.88
C PRO A 69 -10.46 2.60 -6.03
N ARG A 70 -10.83 3.08 -7.24
CA ARG A 70 -9.92 3.12 -8.39
C ARG A 70 -8.69 4.01 -8.12
N ASP A 71 -8.91 5.20 -7.58
CA ASP A 71 -7.83 6.16 -7.34
C ASP A 71 -6.92 5.66 -6.19
N LYS A 72 -7.50 5.00 -5.16
CA LYS A 72 -6.74 4.26 -4.14
C LYS A 72 -5.91 3.12 -4.74
N LEU A 73 -6.47 2.32 -5.63
CA LEU A 73 -5.73 1.24 -6.31
C LEU A 73 -4.57 1.78 -7.15
N VAL A 74 -4.76 2.93 -7.82
CA VAL A 74 -3.68 3.59 -8.58
C VAL A 74 -2.51 3.95 -7.66
N CYS A 75 -2.75 4.39 -6.43
CA CYS A 75 -1.69 4.65 -5.45
C CYS A 75 -0.83 3.41 -5.16
N VAL A 76 -1.47 2.25 -4.95
CA VAL A 76 -0.76 0.98 -4.75
C VAL A 76 0.07 0.61 -5.97
N LEU A 77 -0.51 0.75 -7.17
CA LEU A 77 0.18 0.45 -8.44
C LEU A 77 1.35 1.41 -8.70
N ASN A 78 1.20 2.69 -8.38
CA ASN A 78 2.27 3.68 -8.50
C ASN A 78 3.42 3.36 -7.53
N CYS A 79 3.11 3.00 -6.28
CA CYS A 79 4.12 2.53 -5.32
C CYS A 79 4.92 1.35 -5.91
N CYS A 80 4.23 0.31 -6.39
CA CYS A 80 4.87 -0.83 -7.03
C CYS A 80 5.68 -0.44 -8.28
N THR A 81 5.23 0.53 -9.07
CA THR A 81 5.94 1.02 -10.26
C THR A 81 7.25 1.71 -9.89
N VAL A 82 7.24 2.53 -8.83
CA VAL A 82 8.45 3.19 -8.30
C VAL A 82 9.45 2.14 -7.82
N ILE A 83 8.98 1.13 -7.08
CA ILE A 83 9.83 0.02 -6.62
C ILE A 83 10.38 -0.77 -7.80
N ASN A 84 9.56 -1.14 -8.78
CA ASN A 84 10.03 -1.88 -9.97
C ASN A 84 11.05 -1.08 -10.78
N THR A 85 10.89 0.24 -10.87
CA THR A 85 11.88 1.12 -11.53
C THR A 85 13.21 1.09 -10.76
N LEU A 86 13.15 1.08 -9.43
CA LEU A 86 14.33 0.94 -8.58
C LEU A 86 14.99 -0.43 -8.77
N LEU A 87 14.21 -1.51 -8.83
CA LEU A 87 14.71 -2.86 -9.07
C LEU A 87 15.34 -3.02 -10.46
N ALA A 88 14.73 -2.43 -11.49
CA ALA A 88 15.23 -2.48 -12.87
C ALA A 88 16.57 -1.76 -13.08
N SER A 89 17.01 -0.94 -12.11
CA SER A 89 18.36 -0.37 -12.11
C SER A 89 19.44 -1.43 -11.82
N ARG A 90 19.05 -2.63 -11.36
CA ARG A 90 19.93 -3.78 -11.17
C ARG A 90 20.13 -4.52 -12.49
N ALA A 91 21.35 -5.00 -12.72
CA ALA A 91 21.69 -5.77 -13.92
C ALA A 91 21.09 -7.19 -13.95
N HIS A 92 20.35 -7.60 -12.92
CA HIS A 92 19.75 -8.91 -12.79
C HIS A 92 18.22 -8.76 -12.82
N GLY A 93 17.55 -9.74 -13.42
CA GLY A 93 16.10 -9.69 -13.65
C GLY A 93 15.31 -9.45 -12.36
N THR A 94 14.17 -8.77 -12.50
CA THR A 94 13.30 -8.40 -11.38
C THR A 94 12.30 -9.51 -11.09
N GLY A 95 12.37 -10.11 -9.89
CA GLY A 95 11.41 -11.10 -9.40
C GLY A 95 10.54 -10.60 -8.23
N ALA A 96 9.56 -11.42 -7.83
CA ALA A 96 8.73 -11.13 -6.64
C ALA A 96 9.55 -11.13 -5.33
N ASP A 97 10.62 -11.93 -5.28
CA ASP A 97 11.54 -11.99 -4.14
C ASP A 97 12.39 -10.72 -4.02
N ASP A 98 12.57 -9.96 -5.10
CA ASP A 98 13.21 -8.65 -5.07
C ASP A 98 12.23 -7.53 -4.67
N LEU A 99 10.97 -7.64 -5.08
CA LEU A 99 9.91 -6.65 -4.80
C LEU A 99 9.48 -6.67 -3.35
N THR A 100 9.18 -7.87 -2.83
CA THR A 100 8.51 -8.05 -1.55
C THR A 100 9.23 -7.35 -0.39
N PRO A 101 10.56 -7.49 -0.23
CA PRO A 101 11.31 -6.79 0.81
C PRO A 101 11.17 -5.26 0.76
N VAL A 102 11.29 -4.70 -0.45
CA VAL A 102 11.22 -3.24 -0.65
C VAL A 102 9.81 -2.73 -0.38
N LEU A 103 8.79 -3.48 -0.78
CA LEU A 103 7.39 -3.15 -0.52
C LEU A 103 7.05 -3.22 0.98
N ILE A 104 7.51 -4.26 1.68
CA ILE A 104 7.37 -4.38 3.14
C ILE A 104 8.04 -3.18 3.82
N TYR A 105 9.28 -2.88 3.45
CA TYR A 105 10.01 -1.75 4.00
C TYR A 105 9.27 -0.43 3.76
N ALA A 106 8.86 -0.15 2.52
CA ALA A 106 8.11 1.04 2.17
C ALA A 106 6.80 1.14 2.95
N THR A 107 6.09 0.02 3.15
CA THR A 107 4.84 -0.01 3.93
C THR A 107 5.07 0.33 5.39
N ILE A 108 6.09 -0.27 6.03
CA ILE A 108 6.46 0.06 7.41
C ILE A 108 6.82 1.55 7.53
N ARG A 109 7.66 2.07 6.62
CA ARG A 109 8.11 3.47 6.63
C ARG A 109 7.01 4.48 6.30
N ALA A 110 6.06 4.11 5.44
CA ALA A 110 4.91 4.94 5.10
C ALA A 110 3.92 5.02 6.27
N CYS A 111 3.73 3.90 6.98
CA CYS A 111 2.71 3.69 8.00
C CYS A 111 1.33 4.20 7.57
N PRO A 112 0.73 3.66 6.48
CA PRO A 112 -0.48 4.21 5.90
C PRO A 112 -1.67 4.12 6.86
N GLU A 113 -2.46 5.19 6.92
CA GLU A 113 -3.64 5.25 7.79
C GLU A 113 -4.72 4.26 7.34
N GLN A 114 -5.27 3.53 8.31
CA GLN A 114 -6.39 2.60 8.14
C GLN A 114 -6.14 1.55 7.04
N LEU A 115 -4.91 1.05 6.91
CA LEU A 115 -4.48 0.19 5.82
C LEU A 115 -5.38 -1.03 5.57
N ALA A 116 -5.88 -1.72 6.60
CA ALA A 116 -6.78 -2.85 6.42
C ALA A 116 -8.12 -2.39 5.81
N SER A 117 -8.72 -1.32 6.36
CA SER A 117 -9.93 -0.72 5.80
C SER A 117 -9.72 -0.22 4.36
N GLN A 118 -8.55 0.36 4.03
CA GLN A 118 -8.19 0.79 2.67
C GLN A 118 -8.20 -0.38 1.69
N LEU A 119 -7.54 -1.48 2.03
CA LEU A 119 -7.42 -2.65 1.16
C LEU A 119 -8.76 -3.38 1.01
N SER A 120 -9.46 -3.60 2.12
CA SER A 120 -10.82 -4.16 2.13
C SER A 120 -11.76 -3.35 1.24
N PHE A 121 -11.75 -2.02 1.34
CA PHE A 121 -12.55 -1.16 0.49
C PHE A 121 -12.20 -1.30 -1.00
N ILE A 122 -10.91 -1.40 -1.35
CA ILE A 122 -10.49 -1.64 -2.73
C ILE A 122 -11.01 -3.00 -3.22
N GLU A 123 -10.83 -4.07 -2.45
CA GLU A 123 -11.27 -5.43 -2.81
C GLU A 123 -12.78 -5.48 -3.06
N HIS A 124 -13.59 -4.98 -2.12
CA HIS A 124 -15.04 -5.02 -2.23
C HIS A 124 -15.59 -4.26 -3.45
N PHE A 125 -14.97 -3.13 -3.82
CA PHE A 125 -15.50 -2.27 -4.89
C PHE A 125 -14.76 -2.41 -6.23
N ARG A 126 -13.65 -3.15 -6.30
CA ARG A 126 -12.90 -3.41 -7.55
C ARG A 126 -12.87 -4.88 -7.95
N TYR A 127 -12.94 -5.80 -6.99
CA TYR A 127 -12.84 -7.25 -7.21
C TYR A 127 -14.14 -8.01 -7.00
N ALA A 128 -15.24 -7.35 -6.63
CA ALA A 128 -16.56 -7.98 -6.74
C ALA A 128 -16.73 -8.42 -8.22
N PRO A 129 -16.84 -9.73 -8.52
CA PRO A 129 -17.30 -10.12 -9.83
C PRO A 129 -18.64 -9.40 -10.02
N ARG A 130 -18.83 -8.78 -11.19
CA ARG A 130 -20.17 -8.43 -11.63
C ARG A 130 -21.04 -9.63 -11.28
N LEU A 131 -21.99 -9.47 -10.36
CA LEU A 131 -23.01 -10.46 -10.11
C LEU A 131 -23.71 -10.67 -11.45
N SER A 132 -23.21 -11.65 -12.22
CA SER A 132 -23.88 -12.18 -13.38
C SER A 132 -25.02 -12.99 -12.81
N SER A 133 -26.14 -12.30 -12.59
CA SER A 133 -27.46 -12.90 -12.62
C SER A 133 -27.74 -13.46 -14.01
#